data_AF-A0ABD7A8J4-F1
#
_entry.id   AF-A0ABD7A8J4-F1
#
_cell.length_a   1.000
_cell.length_b   1.000
_cell.length_c   1.000
_cell.angle_alpha   90.00
_cell.angle_beta   90.00
_cell.angle_gamma   90.00
#
_symmetry.space_group_name_H-M   'P 1'
#
loop_
_entity.id
_entity.type
_entity.pdbx_description
1 polymer ?
#
loop_
_entity_poly.entity_id
_entity_poly.type
_entity_poly.pdbx_seq_one_letter_code
_entity_poly.pdbx_strand_id
1 'polypeptide(L)'
;MHPKLRYFFSTYFHQDWFLLEGETLEDVLSNFKKNEMHKICQEVILELDLLIKEGYVDEHYIYSLGCFMIPSADVNGNVISWLKRIREYLSVEKDKS
;
A
#
# COMPACT_ATOMS: atom_id res chain seq x y z
N MET A 1 -3.84 15.30 4.96
CA MET A 1 -4.25 14.81 3.61
C MET A 1 -3.07 14.04 3.06
N HIS A 2 -3.27 12.81 2.57
CA HIS A 2 -2.19 11.88 2.15
C HIS A 2 -2.20 11.70 0.61
N PRO A 3 -1.69 12.67 -0.17
CA PRO A 3 -1.76 12.63 -1.63
C PRO A 3 -1.00 11.46 -2.24
N LYS A 4 0.09 11.00 -1.63
CA LYS A 4 0.89 9.88 -2.15
C LYS A 4 0.26 8.55 -1.81
N LEU A 5 -0.34 8.41 -0.64
CA LEU A 5 -1.18 7.24 -0.34
C LEU A 5 -2.40 7.18 -1.25
N ARG A 6 -3.06 8.31 -1.53
CA ARG A 6 -4.17 8.34 -2.49
C ARG A 6 -3.71 7.88 -3.87
N TYR A 7 -2.59 8.41 -4.38
CA TYR A 7 -2.02 7.95 -5.64
C TYR A 7 -1.73 6.43 -5.61
N PHE A 8 -0.98 5.97 -4.60
CA PHE A 8 -0.62 4.58 -4.43
C PHE A 8 -1.84 3.64 -4.42
N PHE A 9 -2.82 3.92 -3.57
CA PHE A 9 -4.01 3.08 -3.45
C PHE A 9 -4.90 3.15 -4.69
N SER A 10 -5.18 4.35 -5.22
CA SER A 10 -6.05 4.49 -6.40
C SER A 10 -5.45 3.97 -7.70
N THR A 11 -4.11 3.91 -7.82
CA THR A 11 -3.42 3.43 -9.03
C THR A 11 -3.15 1.94 -8.98
N TYR A 12 -2.75 1.37 -7.83
CA TYR A 12 -2.31 -0.03 -7.75
C TYR A 12 -3.29 -0.96 -7.05
N PHE A 13 -4.23 -0.41 -6.27
CA PHE A 13 -5.26 -1.16 -5.56
C PHE A 13 -6.65 -0.81 -6.11
N HIS A 14 -6.75 -0.40 -7.37
CA HIS A 14 -8.01 -0.08 -8.05
C HIS A 14 -8.92 -1.32 -8.17
N GLN A 15 -10.17 -1.15 -8.59
CA GLN A 15 -11.17 -2.22 -8.65
C GLN A 15 -10.72 -3.52 -9.35
N ASP A 16 -9.92 -3.41 -10.42
CA ASP A 16 -9.41 -4.56 -11.19
C ASP A 16 -7.97 -4.97 -10.84
N TRP A 17 -7.48 -4.63 -9.63
CA TRP A 17 -6.07 -4.81 -9.25
C TRP A 17 -5.62 -6.27 -9.42
N PHE A 18 -6.50 -7.22 -9.11
CA PHE A 18 -6.23 -8.66 -9.20
C PHE A 18 -6.00 -9.16 -10.63
N LEU A 19 -6.44 -8.40 -11.64
CA LEU A 19 -6.24 -8.71 -13.06
C LEU A 19 -5.00 -8.03 -13.65
N LEU A 20 -4.66 -6.83 -13.16
CA LEU A 20 -3.66 -5.95 -13.79
C LEU A 20 -2.36 -5.82 -12.99
N GLU A 21 -2.45 -5.91 -11.67
CA GLU A 21 -1.36 -5.60 -10.74
C GLU A 21 -0.81 -6.87 -10.07
N GLY A 22 -1.66 -7.88 -9.85
CA GLY A 22 -1.27 -9.20 -9.35
C GLY A 22 -2.30 -9.81 -8.40
N GLU A 23 -2.17 -11.10 -8.05
CA GLU A 23 -3.19 -11.83 -7.27
C GLU A 23 -3.03 -11.66 -5.75
N THR A 24 -1.82 -11.30 -5.30
CA THR A 24 -1.48 -11.13 -3.88
C THR A 24 -1.08 -9.70 -3.55
N LEU A 25 -1.09 -9.36 -2.26
CA LEU A 25 -0.55 -8.08 -1.78
C LEU A 25 0.91 -7.91 -2.25
N GLU A 26 1.74 -8.93 -2.10
CA GLU A 26 3.14 -8.91 -2.52
C GLU A 26 3.31 -8.64 -4.02
N ASP A 27 2.45 -9.19 -4.87
CA ASP A 27 2.52 -8.95 -6.32
C ASP A 27 2.25 -7.47 -6.65
N VAL A 28 1.19 -6.90 -6.07
CA VAL A 28 0.84 -5.49 -6.24
C VAL A 28 1.98 -4.58 -5.75
N LEU A 29 2.55 -4.87 -4.58
CA LEU A 29 3.67 -4.11 -4.02
C LEU A 29 4.94 -4.25 -4.85
N SER A 30 5.20 -5.44 -5.40
CA SER A 30 6.31 -5.70 -6.32
C SER A 30 6.14 -4.89 -7.60
N ASN A 31 4.92 -4.85 -8.17
CA ASN A 31 4.62 -4.09 -9.38
C ASN A 31 4.80 -2.58 -9.15
N PHE A 32 4.31 -2.05 -8.03
CA PHE A 32 4.54 -0.67 -7.60
C PHE A 32 6.04 -0.35 -7.52
N LYS A 33 6.83 -1.17 -6.79
CA LYS A 33 8.28 -0.96 -6.68
C LYS A 33 8.97 -1.02 -8.03
N LYS A 34 8.49 -1.85 -8.96
CA LYS A 34 9.07 -2.03 -10.28
C LYS A 34 8.83 -0.82 -11.19
N ASN A 35 7.62 -0.29 -11.21
CA ASN A 35 7.19 0.75 -12.15
C ASN A 35 7.44 2.17 -11.65
N GLU A 36 7.55 2.37 -10.34
CA GLU A 36 7.71 3.71 -9.76
C GLU A 36 9.17 4.12 -9.55
N MET A 37 9.36 5.44 -9.52
CA MET A 37 10.63 6.01 -9.08
C MET A 37 10.83 5.75 -7.59
N HIS A 38 12.08 5.51 -7.19
CA HIS A 38 12.45 5.36 -5.78
C HIS A 38 11.94 6.51 -4.90
N LYS A 39 11.96 7.76 -5.40
CA LYS A 39 11.42 8.92 -4.70
C LYS A 39 9.93 8.78 -4.36
N ILE A 40 9.11 8.24 -5.28
CA ILE A 40 7.68 8.03 -5.04
C ILE A 40 7.47 6.97 -3.97
N CYS A 41 8.24 5.87 -4.02
CA CYS A 41 8.21 4.85 -2.96
C CYS A 41 8.54 5.44 -1.58
N GLN A 42 9.56 6.29 -1.49
CA GLN A 42 9.93 6.95 -0.22
C GLN A 42 8.83 7.89 0.28
N GLU A 43 8.22 8.67 -0.61
CA GLU A 43 7.11 9.56 -0.24
C GLU A 43 5.88 8.78 0.26
N VAL A 44 5.58 7.63 -0.34
CA VAL A 44 4.53 6.70 0.13
C VAL A 44 4.86 6.14 1.51
N ILE A 45 6.11 5.69 1.73
CA ILE A 45 6.56 5.18 3.04
C ILE A 45 6.42 6.26 4.13
N LEU A 46 6.78 7.51 3.84
CA LEU A 46 6.64 8.61 4.80
C LEU A 46 5.18 8.86 5.18
N GLU A 47 4.27 8.87 4.20
CA GLU A 47 2.85 9.03 4.49
C GLU A 47 2.27 7.81 5.23
N LEU A 48 2.73 6.58 4.94
CA LEU A 48 2.37 5.38 5.71
C LEU A 48 2.82 5.52 7.18
N ASP A 49 4.06 5.96 7.43
CA ASP A 49 4.59 6.12 8.78
C ASP A 49 3.79 7.16 9.58
N LEU A 50 3.39 8.27 8.96
CA LEU A 50 2.51 9.27 9.57
C LEU A 50 1.13 8.69 9.89
N LEU A 51 0.51 8.01 8.92
CA LEU A 51 -0.82 7.43 9.06
C LEU A 51 -0.85 6.34 10.15
N ILE A 52 0.17 5.47 10.20
CA ILE A 52 0.30 4.44 11.24
C ILE A 52 0.48 5.07 12.63
N LYS A 53 1.23 6.17 12.73
CA LYS A 53 1.47 6.88 13.99
C LYS A 53 0.22 7.55 14.55
N GLU A 54 -0.67 8.06 13.69
CA GLU A 54 -1.96 8.63 14.11
C GLU A 54 -2.86 7.59 14.79
N GLY A 55 -2.74 6.31 14.42
CA GLY A 55 -3.35 5.18 15.14
C GLY A 55 -4.86 5.00 14.95
N TYR A 56 -5.53 5.95 14.29
CA TYR A 56 -6.97 5.91 14.01
C TYR A 56 -7.22 5.79 12.51
N VAL A 57 -7.12 4.56 11.99
CA VAL A 57 -7.32 4.25 10.58
C VAL A 57 -8.18 3.02 10.45
N ASP A 58 -9.30 3.15 9.76
CA ASP A 58 -10.22 2.07 9.45
C ASP A 58 -10.23 1.78 7.94
N GLU A 59 -10.96 0.74 7.55
CA GLU A 59 -11.08 0.34 6.15
C GLU A 59 -11.81 1.39 5.31
N HIS A 60 -12.75 2.14 5.90
CA HIS A 60 -13.44 3.22 5.18
C HIS A 60 -12.47 4.31 4.76
N TYR A 61 -11.50 4.65 5.61
CA TYR A 61 -10.44 5.58 5.28
C TYR A 61 -9.59 5.05 4.12
N ILE A 62 -9.14 3.79 4.20
CA ILE A 62 -8.34 3.15 3.14
C ILE A 62 -9.12 3.09 1.81
N TYR A 63 -10.41 2.76 1.86
CA TYR A 63 -11.29 2.80 0.71
C TYR A 63 -11.45 4.22 0.13
N SER A 64 -11.55 5.25 0.99
CA SER A 64 -11.64 6.65 0.55
C SER A 64 -10.40 7.15 -0.20
N LEU A 65 -9.25 6.47 -0.02
CA LEU A 65 -8.02 6.71 -0.77
C LEU A 65 -7.99 5.98 -2.11
N GLY A 66 -9.01 5.17 -2.42
CA GLY A 66 -9.14 4.42 -3.67
C GLY A 66 -8.65 2.97 -3.60
N CYS A 67 -8.45 2.41 -2.41
CA CYS A 67 -8.05 1.02 -2.24
C CYS A 67 -9.29 0.09 -2.26
N PHE A 68 -9.30 -0.87 -3.18
CA PHE A 68 -10.33 -1.91 -3.30
C PHE A 68 -9.87 -3.28 -2.77
N MET A 69 -8.60 -3.42 -2.39
CA MET A 69 -8.16 -4.59 -1.62
C MET A 69 -8.62 -4.43 -0.17
N ILE A 70 -9.27 -5.45 0.37
CA ILE A 70 -9.88 -5.43 1.71
C ILE A 70 -8.83 -5.84 2.74
N PRO A 71 -8.33 -4.95 3.62
CA PRO A 71 -7.30 -5.29 4.60
C PRO A 71 -7.73 -6.39 5.58
N SER A 72 -9.00 -6.43 5.97
CA SER A 72 -9.54 -7.45 6.89
C SER A 72 -9.64 -8.84 6.27
N ALA A 73 -9.59 -8.97 4.95
CA ALA A 73 -9.54 -10.26 4.27
C ALA A 73 -8.13 -10.88 4.29
N ASP A 74 -7.11 -10.12 4.67
CA ASP A 74 -5.75 -10.61 4.87
C ASP A 74 -5.63 -11.37 6.21
N VAL A 75 -4.66 -12.28 6.31
CA VAL A 75 -4.50 -13.31 7.37
C VAL A 75 -4.53 -12.73 8.79
N ASN A 76 -4.21 -11.44 8.96
CA ASN A 76 -4.15 -10.77 10.27
C ASN A 76 -5.16 -9.63 10.47
N GLY A 77 -6.20 -9.51 9.62
CA GLY A 77 -7.48 -8.81 9.89
C GLY A 77 -7.48 -7.34 10.33
N ASN A 78 -6.32 -6.72 10.52
CA ASN A 78 -6.14 -5.45 11.19
C ASN A 78 -5.48 -4.46 10.24
N VAL A 79 -6.17 -3.34 9.97
CA VAL A 79 -5.74 -2.29 9.05
C VAL A 79 -4.34 -1.77 9.38
N ILE A 80 -4.03 -1.52 10.66
CA ILE A 80 -2.72 -1.02 11.07
C ILE A 80 -1.63 -2.06 10.83
N SER A 81 -1.88 -3.34 11.13
CA SER A 81 -0.93 -4.42 10.83
C SER A 81 -0.70 -4.56 9.32
N TRP A 82 -1.76 -4.43 8.51
CA TRP A 82 -1.69 -4.47 7.06
C TRP A 82 -0.86 -3.31 6.50
N LEU A 83 -1.08 -2.08 6.98
CA LEU A 83 -0.29 -0.90 6.61
C LEU A 83 1.19 -1.05 7.00
N LYS A 84 1.48 -1.63 8.17
CA LYS A 84 2.85 -1.93 8.60
C LYS A 84 3.53 -2.93 7.66
N ARG A 85 2.85 -3.99 7.25
CA ARG A 85 3.38 -4.97 6.28
C ARG A 85 3.71 -4.31 4.94
N ILE A 86 2.84 -3.45 4.42
CA ILE A 86 3.11 -2.67 3.20
C ILE A 86 4.36 -1.81 3.39
N ARG A 87 4.41 -1.04 4.48
CA ARG A 87 5.53 -0.16 4.80
C ARG A 87 6.85 -0.93 4.87
N GLU A 88 6.87 -2.07 5.55
CA GLU A 88 8.03 -2.95 5.67
C GLU A 88 8.49 -3.45 4.30
N TYR A 89 7.57 -3.99 3.49
CA TYR A 89 7.88 -4.51 2.15
C TYR A 89 8.47 -3.43 1.22
N LEU A 90 7.91 -2.22 1.26
CA LEU A 90 8.40 -1.09 0.47
C LEU A 90 9.78 -0.61 0.92
N SER A 91 10.12 -0.78 2.21
CA SER A 91 11.41 -0.37 2.79
C SER A 91 12.56 -1.32 2.46
N VAL A 92 12.29 -2.57 2.09
CA VAL A 92 13.32 -3.52 1.67
C VAL A 92 13.91 -3.06 0.34
N GLU A 93 15.23 -2.86 0.27
CA GLU A 93 15.89 -2.50 -1.00
C GLU A 93 15.66 -3.58 -2.06
N LYS A 94 15.62 -3.18 -3.34
CA LYS A 94 15.63 -4.16 -4.42
C LYS A 94 16.94 -4.91 -4.33
N ASP A 95 16.90 -6.23 -4.09
CA ASP A 95 18.07 -7.07 -4.29
C ASP A 95 18.55 -6.84 -5.72
N LYS A 96 19.79 -6.38 -5.86
CA LYS A 96 20.47 -6.24 -7.14
C LYS A 96 20.75 -7.65 -7.64
N SER A 97 19.81 -8.25 -8.37
CA SER A 97 20.08 -9.38 -9.26
C SER A 97 20.52 -8.86 -10.62
#